data_AF-A0A6C0LT50-F1
#
_entry.id   AF-A0A6C0LT50-F1
#
_cell.length_a   1.000
_cell.length_b   1.000
_cell.length_c   1.000
_cell.angle_alpha   90.00
_cell.angle_beta   90.00
_cell.angle_gamma   90.00
#
_symmetry.space_group_name_H-M   'P 1'
#
loop_
_entity.id
_entity.type
_entity.pdbx_description
1 polymer ?
#
loop_
_entity_poly.entity_id
_entity_poly.type
_entity_poly.pdbx_seq_one_letter_code
_entity_poly.pdbx_strand_id
1 'polypeptide(L)'
;MYSSINFSTKYYPLNGYKYINTPWLVSEDISNITKPLDRKNFNINDKVLVASGEQSFLQMMDENKIEPGKYCTITPCFRDESNITEFHKNYFMKTELIYWEYFESNNDNQINKITEICNEMIKLCLDFFGGFLEVRLEQIIENDIKSNHIIERKMFTKKLETFNTFDIVSMKGEHELGSYGIRIYDKYIWVFGTGCAEPRLSTVFNKYIKPGYHKELIFKTSKIESPLKIFEEYEEFFESLSQNNKLMAIIELSDLYGAIESYISKYNLNMEDLKLMSDTTKRAFINGRRT
;
A
#
# COMPACT_ATOMS: atom_id res chain seq x y z
N MET A 1 10.20 13.20 2.12
CA MET A 1 9.80 12.83 0.73
C MET A 1 9.45 11.34 0.53
N TYR A 2 10.03 10.37 1.26
CA TYR A 2 9.66 8.95 1.16
C TYR A 2 9.19 8.33 2.50
N SER A 3 8.76 9.16 3.45
CA SER A 3 8.25 8.69 4.76
C SER A 3 6.96 7.87 4.60
N SER A 4 6.04 8.31 3.75
CA SER A 4 4.77 7.64 3.39
C SER A 4 4.99 6.26 2.77
N ILE A 5 5.87 6.14 1.76
CA ILE A 5 6.15 4.85 1.14
C ILE A 5 6.86 3.91 2.13
N ASN A 6 7.77 4.42 2.96
CA ASN A 6 8.37 3.63 4.03
C ASN A 6 7.32 3.18 5.06
N PHE A 7 6.41 4.08 5.46
CA PHE A 7 5.33 3.77 6.40
C PHE A 7 4.41 2.67 5.87
N SER A 8 4.12 2.68 4.56
CA SER A 8 3.35 1.62 3.92
C SER A 8 3.95 0.21 4.13
N THR A 9 5.28 0.09 4.25
CA THR A 9 5.96 -1.20 4.53
C THR A 9 5.70 -1.72 5.94
N LYS A 10 5.21 -0.88 6.85
CA LYS A 10 4.80 -1.25 8.21
C LYS A 10 3.29 -1.42 8.27
N TYR A 11 2.55 -0.50 7.66
CA TYR A 11 1.10 -0.45 7.69
C TYR A 11 0.47 -1.72 7.11
N TYR A 12 0.84 -2.12 5.90
CA TYR A 12 0.22 -3.29 5.26
C TYR A 12 0.55 -4.61 5.97
N PRO A 13 1.80 -4.85 6.43
CA PRO A 13 2.09 -6.04 7.21
C PRO A 13 1.37 -6.13 8.57
N LEU A 14 1.18 -5.00 9.26
CA LEU A 14 0.33 -4.96 10.45
C LEU A 14 -1.13 -5.34 10.16
N ASN A 15 -1.55 -5.26 8.90
CA ASN A 15 -2.89 -5.60 8.43
C ASN A 15 -2.91 -6.89 7.58
N GLY A 16 -1.95 -7.81 7.83
CA GLY A 16 -2.00 -9.18 7.32
C GLY A 16 -1.37 -9.40 5.94
N TYR A 17 -0.71 -8.40 5.36
CA TYR A 17 0.06 -8.57 4.13
C TYR A 17 1.46 -9.11 4.44
N LYS A 18 1.99 -9.99 3.60
CA LYS A 18 3.41 -10.35 3.64
C LYS A 18 4.22 -9.43 2.75
N TYR A 19 5.13 -8.65 3.35
CA TYR A 19 6.09 -7.87 2.56
C TYR A 19 7.11 -8.81 1.92
N ILE A 20 7.30 -8.71 0.60
CA ILE A 20 8.33 -9.44 -0.14
C ILE A 20 9.05 -8.52 -1.13
N ASN A 21 10.32 -8.82 -1.37
CA ASN A 21 11.04 -8.24 -2.50
C ASN A 21 10.64 -8.97 -3.78
N THR A 22 10.42 -8.22 -4.85
CA THR A 22 9.96 -8.73 -6.13
C THR A 22 10.89 -8.27 -7.26
N PRO A 23 10.95 -8.97 -8.41
CA PRO A 23 11.84 -8.59 -9.49
C PRO A 23 11.39 -7.29 -10.17
N TRP A 24 12.33 -6.43 -10.54
CA TRP A 24 12.04 -5.22 -11.35
C TRP A 24 12.08 -5.47 -12.86
N LEU A 25 12.48 -6.68 -13.24
CA LEU A 25 12.55 -7.17 -14.61
C LEU A 25 11.71 -8.43 -14.74
N VAL A 26 10.79 -8.43 -15.70
CA VAL A 26 9.90 -9.55 -16.00
C VAL A 26 10.01 -9.92 -17.47
N SER A 27 9.46 -11.07 -17.87
CA SER A 27 9.34 -11.40 -19.29
C SER A 27 8.37 -10.43 -19.98
N GLU A 28 8.58 -10.24 -21.29
CA GLU A 28 7.66 -9.43 -22.10
C GLU A 28 6.23 -9.99 -22.06
N ASP A 29 6.08 -11.32 -22.06
CA ASP A 29 4.77 -11.99 -21.95
C ASP A 29 4.04 -11.59 -20.67
N ILE A 30 4.73 -11.58 -19.52
CA ILE A 30 4.13 -11.18 -18.23
C ILE A 30 3.77 -9.69 -18.24
N SER A 31 4.64 -8.83 -18.76
CA SER A 31 4.33 -7.39 -18.85
C SER A 31 3.09 -7.12 -19.71
N ASN A 32 2.98 -7.83 -20.84
CA ASN A 32 1.88 -7.68 -21.79
C ASN A 32 0.52 -8.14 -21.27
N ILE A 33 0.46 -8.87 -20.14
CA ILE A 33 -0.82 -9.21 -19.50
C ILE A 33 -1.56 -7.94 -19.08
N THR A 34 -0.86 -7.00 -18.44
CA THR A 34 -1.48 -5.82 -17.80
C THR A 34 -1.13 -4.50 -18.47
N LYS A 35 -0.13 -4.48 -19.36
CA LYS A 35 0.27 -3.29 -20.10
C LYS A 35 -0.79 -2.95 -21.17
N PRO A 36 -1.23 -1.68 -21.27
CA PRO A 36 -2.09 -1.25 -22.37
C PRO A 36 -1.44 -1.47 -23.75
N LEU A 37 -2.27 -1.69 -24.77
CA LEU A 37 -1.81 -2.03 -26.14
C LEU A 37 -1.06 -0.87 -26.82
N ASP A 38 -1.40 0.37 -26.49
CA ASP A 38 -0.82 1.60 -27.03
C ASP A 38 0.48 2.02 -26.34
N ARG A 39 0.92 1.30 -25.30
CA ARG A 39 2.11 1.63 -24.50
C ARG A 39 3.27 0.67 -24.78
N LYS A 40 4.50 1.17 -24.73
CA LYS A 40 5.71 0.37 -24.99
C LYS A 40 6.32 -0.22 -23.72
N ASN A 41 7.00 -1.35 -23.88
CA ASN A 41 7.91 -1.91 -22.88
C ASN A 41 9.26 -1.19 -22.92
N PHE A 42 9.91 -1.07 -21.76
CA PHE A 42 11.32 -0.67 -21.68
C PHE A 42 12.19 -1.91 -21.53
N ASN A 43 12.84 -2.31 -22.62
CA ASN A 43 13.63 -3.54 -22.69
C ASN A 43 15.01 -3.38 -22.02
N ILE A 44 15.41 -4.39 -21.25
CA ILE A 44 16.77 -4.62 -20.77
C ILE A 44 17.12 -6.08 -21.13
N ASN A 45 17.95 -6.25 -22.16
CA ASN A 45 18.25 -7.55 -22.76
C ASN A 45 16.97 -8.28 -23.20
N ASP A 46 16.73 -9.48 -22.66
CA ASP A 46 15.60 -10.37 -22.91
C ASP A 46 14.40 -10.12 -21.98
N LYS A 47 14.48 -9.12 -21.10
CA LYS A 47 13.45 -8.77 -20.12
C LYS A 47 13.00 -7.32 -20.26
N VAL A 48 11.93 -6.97 -19.56
CA VAL A 48 11.36 -5.63 -19.55
C VAL A 48 11.24 -5.08 -18.15
N LEU A 49 11.46 -3.78 -18.00
CA LEU A 49 11.20 -3.07 -16.75
C LEU A 49 9.71 -3.07 -16.44
N VAL A 50 9.38 -3.25 -15.16
CA VAL A 50 7.99 -3.27 -14.73
C VAL A 50 7.35 -1.88 -14.74
N ALA A 51 6.12 -1.80 -15.23
CA ALA A 51 5.24 -0.63 -15.17
C ALA A 51 4.45 -0.55 -13.85
N SER A 52 4.41 -1.66 -13.10
CA SER A 52 3.81 -1.80 -11.77
C SER A 52 4.37 -3.04 -11.06
N GLY A 53 4.35 -3.05 -9.72
CA GLY A 53 4.71 -4.23 -8.93
C GLY A 53 3.76 -5.41 -9.15
N GLU A 54 2.56 -5.15 -9.70
CA GLU A 54 1.62 -6.20 -10.13
C GLU A 54 2.29 -7.15 -11.13
N GLN A 55 3.02 -6.62 -12.11
CA GLN A 55 3.75 -7.45 -13.08
C GLN A 55 4.84 -8.28 -12.40
N SER A 56 5.50 -7.73 -11.38
CA SER A 56 6.47 -8.48 -10.57
C SER A 56 5.84 -9.64 -9.81
N PHE A 57 4.64 -9.46 -9.26
CA PHE A 57 3.89 -10.56 -8.63
C PHE A 57 3.47 -11.61 -9.64
N LEU A 58 2.94 -11.20 -10.81
CA LEU A 58 2.56 -12.13 -11.87
C LEU A 58 3.74 -12.99 -12.32
N GLN A 59 4.94 -12.42 -12.45
CA GLN A 59 6.15 -13.19 -12.75
C GLN A 59 6.44 -14.25 -11.68
N MET A 60 6.31 -13.90 -10.40
CA MET A 60 6.54 -14.82 -9.29
C MET A 60 5.46 -15.90 -9.18
N MET A 61 4.21 -15.59 -9.54
CA MET A 61 3.10 -16.54 -9.62
C MET A 61 3.32 -17.56 -10.73
N ASP A 62 3.76 -17.11 -11.90
CA ASP A 62 4.08 -17.96 -13.06
C ASP A 62 5.27 -18.90 -12.76
N GLU A 63 6.30 -18.36 -12.08
CA GLU A 63 7.49 -19.12 -11.67
C GLU A 63 7.27 -19.99 -10.40
N ASN A 64 6.06 -20.02 -9.83
CA ASN A 64 5.72 -20.71 -8.57
C ASN A 64 6.65 -20.33 -7.39
N LYS A 65 7.05 -19.06 -7.30
CA LYS A 65 7.92 -18.53 -6.23
C LYS A 65 7.15 -18.02 -5.01
N ILE A 66 5.84 -17.85 -5.14
CA ILE A 66 4.93 -17.49 -4.06
C ILE A 66 3.71 -18.40 -4.09
N GLU A 67 3.10 -18.61 -2.93
CA GLU A 67 1.82 -19.33 -2.77
C GLU A 67 0.64 -18.34 -2.76
N PRO A 68 -0.61 -18.79 -2.98
CA PRO A 68 -1.80 -17.96 -2.83
C PRO A 68 -1.84 -17.19 -1.51
N GLY A 69 -2.24 -15.92 -1.53
CA GLY A 69 -2.29 -15.09 -0.33
C GLY A 69 -2.16 -13.58 -0.56
N LYS A 70 -2.06 -12.83 0.55
CA LYS A 70 -1.94 -11.36 0.58
C LYS A 70 -0.46 -10.94 0.64
N TYR A 71 0.00 -10.17 -0.35
CA TYR A 71 1.39 -9.70 -0.43
C TYR A 71 1.50 -8.21 -0.75
N CYS A 72 2.56 -7.58 -0.26
CA CYS A 72 2.92 -6.23 -0.65
C CYS A 72 4.40 -6.13 -1.02
N THR A 73 4.73 -5.18 -1.89
CA THR A 73 6.10 -4.94 -2.34
C THR A 73 6.30 -3.48 -2.69
N ILE A 74 7.54 -3.00 -2.68
CA ILE A 74 7.90 -1.69 -3.24
C ILE A 74 8.69 -1.92 -4.52
N THR A 75 8.25 -1.27 -5.60
CA THR A 75 8.95 -1.31 -6.90
C THR A 75 9.05 0.08 -7.51
N PRO A 76 10.14 0.37 -8.25
CA PRO A 76 10.10 1.44 -9.23
C PRO A 76 9.17 1.02 -10.38
N CYS A 77 8.31 1.93 -10.82
CA CYS A 77 7.39 1.72 -11.92
C CYS A 77 7.86 2.55 -13.12
N PHE A 78 8.02 1.96 -14.30
CA PHE A 78 8.45 2.62 -15.53
C PHE A 78 7.35 2.58 -16.58
N ARG A 79 6.84 3.73 -17.00
CA ARG A 79 5.68 3.86 -17.89
C ARG A 79 6.00 4.71 -19.11
N ASP A 80 5.53 4.26 -20.27
CA ASP A 80 5.55 5.01 -21.53
C ASP A 80 4.42 6.05 -21.54
N GLU A 81 4.50 7.01 -20.61
CA GLU A 81 3.49 8.07 -20.50
C GLU A 81 3.79 9.18 -21.51
N SER A 82 2.78 9.53 -22.29
CA SER A 82 2.85 10.60 -23.30
C SER A 82 2.46 11.94 -22.68
N ASN A 83 1.55 11.93 -21.70
CA ASN A 83 1.03 13.12 -21.03
C ASN A 83 1.65 13.26 -19.64
N ILE A 84 2.88 13.76 -19.60
CA ILE A 84 3.59 13.99 -18.33
C ILE A 84 3.00 15.21 -17.63
N THR A 85 2.48 14.99 -16.42
CA THR A 85 1.98 16.04 -15.53
C THR A 85 2.74 16.02 -14.21
N GLU A 86 2.41 16.87 -13.24
CA GLU A 86 2.97 16.78 -11.89
C GLU A 86 2.54 15.48 -11.16
N PHE A 87 1.37 14.93 -11.50
CA PHE A 87 0.80 13.72 -10.88
C PHE A 87 1.01 12.44 -11.70
N HIS A 88 1.39 12.59 -12.98
CA HIS A 88 1.64 11.50 -13.92
C HIS A 88 3.07 11.60 -14.46
N LYS A 89 3.94 10.70 -14.00
CA LYS A 89 5.36 10.65 -14.36
C LYS A 89 5.69 9.32 -15.02
N ASN A 90 6.71 9.32 -15.88
CA ASN A 90 7.22 8.11 -16.53
C ASN A 90 7.88 7.15 -15.54
N TYR A 91 8.30 7.66 -14.37
CA TYR A 91 8.87 6.84 -13.32
C TYR A 91 8.49 7.35 -11.94
N PHE A 92 8.20 6.43 -11.03
CA PHE A 92 7.83 6.71 -9.65
C PHE A 92 7.98 5.45 -8.80
N MET A 93 7.99 5.60 -7.48
CA MET A 93 8.04 4.46 -6.55
C MET A 93 6.63 4.12 -6.10
N LYS A 94 6.28 2.83 -6.07
CA LYS A 94 4.97 2.38 -5.65
C LYS A 94 5.04 1.18 -4.71
N THR A 95 4.26 1.24 -3.64
CA THR A 95 3.86 0.06 -2.87
C THR A 95 2.68 -0.59 -3.58
N GLU A 96 2.88 -1.81 -4.07
CA GLU A 96 1.83 -2.62 -4.69
C GLU A 96 1.25 -3.59 -3.66
N LEU A 97 -0.06 -3.79 -3.71
CA LEU A 97 -0.81 -4.80 -2.96
C LEU A 97 -1.38 -5.83 -3.92
N ILE A 98 -1.30 -7.10 -3.53
CA ILE A 98 -1.97 -8.17 -4.24
C ILE A 98 -2.61 -9.16 -3.25
N TYR A 99 -3.78 -9.67 -3.59
CA TYR A 99 -4.26 -10.96 -3.12
C TYR A 99 -4.46 -11.85 -4.34
N TRP A 100 -3.96 -13.07 -4.35
CA TRP A 100 -4.18 -13.98 -5.48
C TRP A 100 -4.48 -15.40 -5.04
N GLU A 101 -5.22 -16.13 -5.89
CA GLU A 101 -5.47 -17.57 -5.78
C GLU A 101 -5.70 -18.19 -7.17
N TYR A 102 -5.80 -19.53 -7.22
CA TYR A 102 -6.12 -20.24 -8.46
C TYR A 102 -7.59 -20.04 -8.83
N PHE A 103 -7.87 -19.79 -10.10
CA PHE A 103 -9.23 -19.59 -10.59
C PHE A 103 -9.95 -20.92 -10.86
N GLU A 104 -11.16 -21.06 -10.32
CA GLU A 104 -12.02 -22.22 -10.50
C GLU A 104 -13.33 -21.81 -11.20
N SER A 105 -13.43 -22.09 -12.51
CA SER A 105 -14.52 -21.58 -13.38
C SER A 105 -15.96 -22.01 -13.01
N ASN A 106 -16.13 -22.93 -12.05
CA ASN A 106 -17.43 -23.44 -11.61
C ASN A 106 -17.75 -23.08 -10.15
N ASN A 107 -17.02 -22.13 -9.56
CA ASN A 107 -17.12 -21.79 -8.15
C ASN A 107 -17.64 -20.36 -7.96
N ASP A 108 -18.96 -20.17 -8.02
CA ASP A 108 -19.60 -18.85 -7.81
C ASP A 108 -19.25 -18.25 -6.43
N ASN A 109 -18.96 -19.10 -5.43
CA ASN A 109 -18.54 -18.65 -4.10
C ASN A 109 -17.15 -17.98 -4.14
N GLN A 110 -16.28 -18.35 -5.09
CA GLN A 110 -14.97 -17.73 -5.26
C GLN A 110 -15.10 -16.26 -5.66
N ILE A 111 -16.02 -15.94 -6.59
CA ILE A 111 -16.23 -14.56 -7.04
C ILE A 111 -16.75 -13.67 -5.90
N ASN A 112 -17.63 -14.20 -5.05
CA ASN A 112 -18.09 -13.47 -3.86
C ASN A 112 -16.95 -13.24 -2.86
N LYS A 113 -16.17 -14.29 -2.56
CA LYS A 113 -15.01 -14.21 -1.67
C LYS A 113 -13.98 -13.18 -2.16
N ILE A 114 -13.61 -13.20 -3.44
CA ILE A 114 -12.60 -12.28 -3.96
C ILE A 114 -13.11 -10.85 -4.05
N THR A 115 -14.41 -10.67 -4.25
CA THR A 115 -15.07 -9.34 -4.14
C THR A 115 -15.02 -8.81 -2.71
N GLU A 116 -15.28 -9.66 -1.71
CA GLU A 116 -15.12 -9.29 -0.29
C GLU A 116 -13.67 -8.89 0.02
N ILE A 117 -12.69 -9.66 -0.47
CA ILE A 117 -11.26 -9.34 -0.28
C ILE A 117 -10.88 -8.02 -0.98
N CYS A 118 -11.44 -7.74 -2.15
CA CYS A 118 -11.25 -6.45 -2.82
C CYS A 118 -11.79 -5.30 -1.96
N ASN A 119 -13.00 -5.44 -1.41
CA ASN A 119 -13.59 -4.46 -0.52
C ASN A 119 -12.77 -4.26 0.76
N GLU A 120 -12.21 -5.33 1.34
CA GLU A 120 -11.29 -5.24 2.48
C GLU A 120 -10.02 -4.46 2.15
N MET A 121 -9.42 -4.72 0.98
CA MET A 121 -8.23 -4.01 0.51
C MET A 121 -8.52 -2.52 0.32
N ILE A 122 -9.65 -2.19 -0.32
CA ILE A 122 -10.08 -0.80 -0.54
C ILE A 122 -10.29 -0.11 0.80
N LYS A 123 -11.01 -0.73 1.74
CA LYS A 123 -11.22 -0.16 3.08
C LYS A 123 -9.91 0.11 3.80
N LEU A 124 -8.97 -0.83 3.72
CA LEU A 124 -7.64 -0.68 4.31
C LEU A 124 -6.87 0.49 3.67
N CYS A 125 -6.98 0.69 2.36
CA CYS A 125 -6.32 1.79 1.68
C CYS A 125 -7.03 3.13 1.90
N LEU A 126 -8.36 3.15 2.06
CA LEU A 126 -9.10 4.32 2.50
C LEU A 126 -8.64 4.77 3.89
N ASP A 127 -8.46 3.83 4.83
CA ASP A 127 -7.89 4.13 6.15
C ASP A 127 -6.45 4.67 6.01
N PHE A 128 -5.61 4.08 5.14
CA PHE A 128 -4.23 4.53 4.91
C PHE A 128 -4.15 5.94 4.35
N PHE A 129 -4.82 6.20 3.22
CA PHE A 129 -4.82 7.53 2.61
C PHE A 129 -5.57 8.56 3.46
N GLY A 130 -6.63 8.13 4.15
CA GLY A 130 -7.41 8.91 5.10
C GLY A 130 -6.58 9.50 6.24
N GLY A 131 -5.50 8.81 6.64
CA GLY A 131 -4.56 9.34 7.62
C GLY A 131 -3.65 10.46 7.11
N PHE A 132 -3.65 10.73 5.80
CA PHE A 132 -2.89 11.83 5.20
C PHE A 132 -3.80 12.94 4.64
N LEU A 133 -4.92 12.55 4.05
CA LEU A 133 -5.81 13.41 3.27
C LEU A 133 -7.26 12.98 3.43
N GLU A 134 -8.19 13.92 3.25
CA GLU A 134 -9.59 13.57 3.00
C GLU A 134 -9.70 12.88 1.63
N VAL A 135 -10.22 11.65 1.62
CA VAL A 135 -10.33 10.82 0.42
C VAL A 135 -11.74 10.25 0.25
N ARG A 136 -12.08 9.91 -1.00
CA ARG A 136 -13.32 9.20 -1.34
C ARG A 136 -13.04 8.07 -2.32
N LEU A 137 -13.95 7.11 -2.38
CA LEU A 137 -13.95 6.03 -3.36
C LEU A 137 -14.77 6.44 -4.57
N GLU A 138 -14.22 6.24 -5.77
CA GLU A 138 -14.92 6.40 -7.03
C GLU A 138 -14.93 5.05 -7.77
N GLN A 139 -16.13 4.60 -8.15
CA GLN A 139 -16.27 3.40 -8.96
C GLN A 139 -16.05 3.77 -10.43
N ILE A 140 -15.13 3.05 -11.10
CA ILE A 140 -14.89 3.25 -12.52
C ILE A 140 -15.95 2.46 -13.27
N ILE A 141 -16.94 3.16 -13.83
CA ILE A 141 -17.90 2.55 -14.75
C ILE A 141 -17.23 2.51 -16.12
N GLU A 142 -16.59 1.40 -16.47
CA GLU A 142 -16.18 1.18 -17.86
C GLU A 142 -17.44 1.06 -18.72
N ASN A 143 -17.63 2.02 -19.64
CA ASN A 143 -18.75 2.03 -20.58
C ASN A 143 -18.82 0.80 -21.51
N ASP A 144 -17.81 -0.09 -21.49
CA ASP A 144 -17.69 -1.25 -22.37
C ASP A 144 -17.94 -2.61 -21.71
N ILE A 145 -18.17 -2.65 -20.39
CA ILE A 145 -18.60 -3.89 -19.74
C ILE A 145 -20.06 -3.71 -19.35
N LYS A 146 -20.95 -4.30 -20.16
CA LYS A 146 -22.35 -4.49 -19.81
C LYS A 146 -22.44 -4.99 -18.38
N SER A 147 -22.82 -4.07 -17.51
CA SER A 147 -23.28 -4.32 -16.16
C SER A 147 -24.28 -5.49 -16.18
N ASN A 148 -24.05 -6.45 -15.29
CA ASN A 148 -24.97 -7.51 -14.89
C ASN A 148 -25.16 -8.75 -15.78
N HIS A 149 -24.33 -9.00 -16.80
CA HIS A 149 -24.27 -10.34 -17.36
C HIS A 149 -23.00 -11.06 -16.92
N ILE A 150 -23.21 -11.93 -15.92
CA ILE A 150 -22.72 -13.31 -15.83
C ILE A 150 -21.38 -13.46 -16.53
N ILE A 151 -20.33 -13.71 -15.75
CA ILE A 151 -19.12 -14.41 -16.19
C ILE A 151 -19.61 -15.64 -16.97
N GLU A 152 -19.83 -15.49 -18.28
CA GLU A 152 -20.28 -16.58 -19.13
C GLU A 152 -19.15 -17.58 -19.04
N ARG A 153 -19.42 -18.70 -18.36
CA ARG A 153 -18.54 -19.85 -18.10
C ARG A 153 -17.55 -20.09 -19.25
N LYS A 154 -16.47 -19.32 -19.28
CA LYS A 154 -15.46 -19.41 -20.32
C LYS A 154 -14.34 -20.26 -19.77
N MET A 155 -14.06 -21.33 -20.50
CA MET A 155 -12.79 -22.06 -20.44
C MET A 155 -11.64 -21.05 -20.34
N PHE A 156 -10.57 -21.39 -19.62
CA PHE A 156 -9.33 -20.61 -19.53
C PHE A 156 -9.05 -19.85 -20.83
N THR A 157 -9.27 -18.54 -20.84
CA THR A 157 -8.91 -17.69 -21.97
C THR A 157 -7.64 -16.92 -21.62
N LYS A 158 -6.71 -16.83 -22.57
CA LYS A 158 -5.54 -15.93 -22.47
C LYS A 158 -5.94 -14.45 -22.70
N LYS A 159 -7.14 -14.06 -22.26
CA LYS A 159 -7.62 -12.69 -22.30
C LYS A 159 -7.75 -12.21 -20.86
N LEU A 160 -7.14 -11.07 -20.56
CA LEU A 160 -7.32 -10.44 -19.25
C LEU A 160 -8.76 -9.97 -19.12
N GLU A 161 -9.45 -10.47 -18.10
CA GLU A 161 -10.76 -9.96 -17.69
C GLU A 161 -10.56 -9.09 -16.45
N THR A 162 -11.17 -7.90 -16.43
CA THR A 162 -11.10 -6.96 -15.31
C THR A 162 -12.52 -6.58 -14.90
N PHE A 163 -12.79 -6.53 -13.60
CA PHE A 163 -14.08 -6.10 -13.06
C PHE A 163 -13.92 -5.51 -11.65
N ASN A 164 -14.98 -4.84 -11.18
CA ASN A 164 -15.01 -4.18 -9.88
C ASN A 164 -13.82 -3.22 -9.69
N THR A 165 -13.63 -2.33 -10.65
CA THR A 165 -12.54 -1.34 -10.63
C THR A 165 -12.95 -0.09 -9.87
N PHE A 166 -12.04 0.39 -9.03
CA PHE A 166 -12.24 1.56 -8.20
C PHE A 166 -10.98 2.40 -8.13
N ASP A 167 -11.15 3.70 -7.97
CA ASP A 167 -10.09 4.63 -7.61
C ASP A 167 -10.37 5.23 -6.24
N ILE A 168 -9.30 5.39 -5.45
CA ILE A 168 -9.33 6.30 -4.31
C ILE A 168 -8.80 7.63 -4.79
N VAL A 169 -9.59 8.68 -4.62
CA VAL A 169 -9.25 10.04 -5.04
C VAL A 169 -9.19 11.00 -3.86
N SER A 170 -8.35 12.02 -3.95
CA SER A 170 -8.34 13.10 -2.97
C SER A 170 -9.59 13.96 -3.11
N MET A 171 -10.28 14.26 -2.00
CA MET A 171 -11.44 15.15 -2.05
C MET A 171 -11.06 16.58 -2.48
N LYS A 172 -9.83 17.00 -2.13
CA LYS A 172 -9.26 18.26 -2.60
C LYS A 172 -8.45 18.01 -3.87
N GLY A 173 -8.85 18.67 -4.96
CA GLY A 173 -8.16 18.58 -6.25
C GLY A 173 -8.58 17.40 -7.14
N GLU A 174 -9.31 16.43 -6.60
CA GLU A 174 -9.88 15.29 -7.36
C GLU A 174 -8.81 14.47 -8.09
N HIS A 175 -7.67 14.26 -7.45
CA HIS A 175 -6.57 13.47 -8.01
C HIS A 175 -6.65 12.03 -7.54
N GLU A 176 -6.53 11.08 -8.47
CA GLU A 176 -6.35 9.66 -8.16
C GLU A 176 -5.10 9.47 -7.28
N LEU A 177 -5.24 8.73 -6.19
CA LEU A 177 -4.14 8.32 -5.32
C LEU A 177 -3.77 6.85 -5.55
N GLY A 178 -4.75 6.03 -5.90
CA GLY A 178 -4.53 4.64 -6.25
C GLY A 178 -5.75 3.96 -6.86
N SER A 179 -5.49 2.96 -7.69
CA SER A 179 -6.50 2.12 -8.33
C SER A 179 -6.51 0.71 -7.77
N TYR A 180 -7.70 0.09 -7.82
CA TYR A 180 -8.00 -1.23 -7.29
C TYR A 180 -8.92 -1.97 -8.25
N GLY A 181 -8.86 -3.30 -8.20
CA GLY A 181 -9.83 -4.11 -8.91
C GLY A 181 -9.50 -5.58 -8.88
N ILE A 182 -10.30 -6.35 -9.62
CA ILE A 182 -10.18 -7.80 -9.72
C ILE A 182 -9.83 -8.14 -11.16
N ARG A 183 -8.89 -9.06 -11.32
CA ARG A 183 -8.45 -9.56 -12.61
C ARG A 183 -8.45 -11.08 -12.66
N ILE A 184 -8.82 -11.61 -13.81
CA ILE A 184 -8.71 -13.03 -14.16
C ILE A 184 -7.85 -13.13 -15.41
N TYR A 185 -6.86 -14.02 -15.37
CA TYR A 185 -6.06 -14.38 -16.54
C TYR A 185 -5.56 -15.81 -16.40
N ASP A 186 -5.84 -16.62 -17.42
CA ASP A 186 -5.50 -18.05 -17.41
C ASP A 186 -5.97 -18.71 -16.10
N LYS A 187 -5.10 -19.41 -15.37
CA LYS A 187 -5.43 -20.12 -14.12
C LYS A 187 -5.45 -19.25 -12.87
N TYR A 188 -5.30 -17.93 -12.99
CA TYR A 188 -5.15 -17.03 -11.86
C TYR A 188 -6.32 -16.05 -11.75
N ILE A 189 -6.72 -15.78 -10.50
CA ILE A 189 -7.59 -14.67 -10.14
C ILE A 189 -6.93 -13.88 -9.02
N TRP A 190 -6.92 -12.56 -9.13
CA TRP A 190 -6.29 -11.70 -8.13
C TRP A 190 -7.00 -10.36 -7.95
N VAL A 191 -6.86 -9.82 -6.75
CA VAL A 191 -7.14 -8.43 -6.41
C VAL A 191 -5.82 -7.66 -6.51
N PHE A 192 -5.80 -6.57 -7.25
CA PHE A 192 -4.66 -5.64 -7.29
C PHE A 192 -5.03 -4.32 -6.59
N GLY A 193 -4.03 -3.64 -6.05
CA GLY A 193 -4.23 -2.35 -5.39
C GLY A 193 -2.97 -1.52 -5.24
N THR A 194 -3.13 -0.20 -5.32
CA THR A 194 -2.04 0.74 -5.03
C THR A 194 -2.01 1.06 -3.53
N GLY A 195 -0.97 0.60 -2.83
CA GLY A 195 -0.80 0.92 -1.42
C GLY A 195 -0.33 2.36 -1.19
N CYS A 196 0.68 2.81 -1.95
CA CYS A 196 1.18 4.19 -1.90
C CYS A 196 1.99 4.46 -3.16
N ALA A 197 1.84 5.63 -3.78
CA ALA A 197 2.64 6.06 -4.92
C ALA A 197 3.32 7.40 -4.63
N GLU A 198 4.64 7.46 -4.76
CA GLU A 198 5.44 8.68 -4.57
C GLU A 198 6.20 9.05 -5.85
N PRO A 199 6.19 10.33 -6.27
CA PRO A 199 5.84 11.52 -5.47
C PRO A 199 4.35 11.89 -5.47
N ARG A 200 3.44 11.05 -5.99
CA ARG A 200 2.04 11.42 -6.21
C ARG A 200 1.34 11.87 -4.92
N LEU A 201 1.36 11.05 -3.87
CA LEU A 201 0.72 11.37 -2.60
C LEU A 201 1.29 12.67 -1.99
N SER A 202 2.62 12.79 -1.89
CA SER A 202 3.24 14.00 -1.37
C SER A 202 2.96 15.25 -2.22
N THR A 203 2.87 15.11 -3.55
CA THR A 203 2.53 16.22 -4.46
C THR A 203 1.10 16.70 -4.21
N VAL A 204 0.13 15.78 -4.09
CA VAL A 204 -1.27 16.14 -3.78
C VAL A 204 -1.34 16.82 -2.41
N PHE A 205 -0.67 16.26 -1.40
CA PHE A 205 -0.67 16.85 -0.07
C PHE A 205 -0.10 18.28 -0.06
N ASN A 206 1.11 18.46 -0.60
CA ASN A 206 1.78 19.77 -0.60
C ASN A 206 1.02 20.83 -1.40
N LYS A 207 0.22 20.42 -2.40
CA LYS A 207 -0.56 21.35 -3.21
C LYS A 207 -1.83 21.83 -2.51
N TYR A 208 -2.48 20.98 -1.72
CA TYR A 208 -3.84 21.26 -1.22
C TYR A 208 -3.96 21.35 0.30
N ILE A 209 -2.97 20.89 1.06
CA ILE A 209 -2.96 20.93 2.51
C ILE A 209 -2.03 22.03 2.99
N LYS A 210 -2.57 22.92 3.83
CA LYS A 210 -1.75 23.91 4.53
C LYS A 210 -1.12 23.20 5.73
N PRO A 211 0.22 23.20 5.86
CA PRO A 211 0.86 22.60 7.01
C PRO A 211 0.43 23.31 8.30
N GLY A 212 0.32 22.53 9.37
CA GLY A 212 0.16 23.04 10.73
C GLY A 212 1.51 23.46 11.29
N TYR A 213 1.76 23.15 12.56
CA TYR A 213 3.09 23.28 13.16
C TYR A 213 4.07 22.22 12.64
N HIS A 214 3.57 21.02 12.29
CA HIS A 214 4.29 20.06 11.47
C HIS A 214 4.16 20.41 9.98
N LYS A 215 5.31 20.45 9.30
CA LYS A 215 5.48 20.79 7.87
C LYS A 215 5.58 19.55 6.98
N GLU A 216 6.03 18.42 7.52
CA GLU A 216 6.12 17.18 6.76
C GLU A 216 4.78 16.44 6.66
N LEU A 217 4.69 15.57 5.65
CA LEU A 217 3.60 14.61 5.50
C LEU A 217 3.73 13.50 6.56
N ILE A 218 2.95 13.63 7.64
CA ILE A 218 2.89 12.66 8.74
C ILE A 218 1.52 11.98 8.72
N PHE A 219 1.52 10.66 8.88
CA PHE A 219 0.29 9.87 8.96
C PHE A 219 -0.40 10.09 10.30
N LYS A 220 -1.72 10.32 10.27
CA LYS A 220 -2.57 10.53 11.43
C LYS A 220 -3.57 9.39 11.58
N THR A 221 -3.57 8.70 12.71
CA THR A 221 -4.55 7.65 13.04
C THR A 221 -5.55 8.10 14.08
N SER A 222 -6.82 7.75 13.88
CA SER A 222 -7.86 7.90 14.91
C SER A 222 -7.85 6.78 15.95
N LYS A 223 -7.09 5.70 15.71
CA LYS A 223 -7.00 4.52 16.60
C LYS A 223 -5.92 4.76 17.67
N ILE A 224 -6.33 5.17 18.88
CA ILE A 224 -5.44 5.54 19.99
C ILE A 224 -4.66 4.33 20.54
N GLU A 225 -5.31 3.17 20.71
CA GLU A 225 -4.70 1.93 21.23
C GLU A 225 -3.95 1.13 20.13
N SER A 226 -3.34 1.82 19.18
CA SER A 226 -2.72 1.24 17.99
C SER A 226 -1.21 1.46 17.97
N PRO A 227 -0.40 0.50 17.47
CA PRO A 227 1.02 0.76 17.28
C PRO A 227 1.26 1.84 16.21
N LEU A 228 0.25 2.13 15.38
CA LEU A 228 0.29 3.24 14.43
C LEU A 228 0.30 4.61 15.12
N LYS A 229 -0.34 4.74 16.29
CA LYS A 229 -0.35 6.00 17.06
C LYS A 229 1.02 6.28 17.65
N ILE A 230 1.69 5.24 18.19
CA ILE A 230 3.09 5.33 18.62
C ILE A 230 4.00 5.79 17.45
N PHE A 231 3.75 5.26 16.24
CA PHE A 231 4.53 5.64 15.07
C PHE A 231 4.28 7.09 14.62
N GLU A 232 3.02 7.54 14.67
CA GLU A 232 2.63 8.94 14.42
C GLU A 232 3.39 9.90 15.35
N GLU A 233 3.29 9.72 16.68
CA GLU A 233 3.97 10.61 17.65
C GLU A 233 5.50 10.57 17.52
N TYR A 234 6.05 9.39 17.16
CA TYR A 234 7.47 9.25 16.88
C TYR A 234 7.91 10.11 15.68
N GLU A 235 7.16 10.09 14.58
CA GLU A 235 7.49 10.90 13.40
C GLU A 235 7.34 12.41 13.71
N GLU A 236 6.34 12.81 14.50
CA GLU A 236 6.16 14.20 14.96
C GLU A 236 7.33 14.68 15.81
N PHE A 237 7.81 13.84 16.71
CA PHE A 237 9.01 14.11 17.50
C PHE A 237 10.25 14.33 16.62
N PHE A 238 10.49 13.42 15.66
CA PHE A 238 11.64 13.54 14.76
C PHE A 238 11.53 14.76 13.85
N GLU A 239 10.33 15.07 13.38
CA GLU A 239 10.06 16.24 12.57
C GLU A 239 10.33 17.52 13.37
N SER A 240 9.90 17.57 14.64
CA SER A 240 10.16 18.68 15.55
C SER A 240 11.65 18.94 15.77
N LEU A 241 12.44 17.87 15.91
CA LEU A 241 13.89 17.97 15.98
C LEU A 241 14.50 18.49 14.67
N SER A 242 14.00 18.03 13.53
CA SER A 242 14.45 18.50 12.21
C SER A 242 14.17 19.99 11.99
N GLN A 243 13.09 20.50 12.57
CA GLN A 243 12.74 21.92 12.61
C GLN A 243 13.58 22.73 13.64
N ASN A 244 14.47 22.09 14.40
CA ASN A 244 15.20 22.68 15.52
C ASN A 244 14.27 23.31 16.58
N ASN A 245 13.05 22.77 16.73
CA ASN A 245 12.07 23.23 17.71
C ASN A 245 12.05 22.30 18.93
N LYS A 246 12.92 22.59 19.89
CA LYS A 246 13.09 21.77 21.10
C LYS A 246 11.84 21.70 21.97
N LEU A 247 11.06 22.77 22.03
CA LEU A 247 9.85 22.79 22.85
C LEU A 247 8.79 21.85 22.27
N MET A 248 8.56 21.91 20.95
CA MET A 248 7.65 21.01 20.25
C MET A 248 8.13 19.57 20.40
N ALA A 249 9.42 19.28 20.21
CA ALA A 249 9.95 17.94 20.42
C ALA A 249 9.70 17.38 21.83
N ILE A 250 9.73 18.21 22.88
CA ILE A 250 9.42 17.74 24.24
C ILE A 250 7.91 17.46 24.40
N ILE A 251 7.05 18.24 23.75
CA ILE A 251 5.60 18.00 23.72
C ILE A 251 5.33 16.66 23.02
N GLU A 252 5.91 16.43 21.85
CA GLU A 252 5.73 15.17 21.12
C GLU A 252 6.27 13.95 21.90
N LEU A 253 7.29 14.11 22.75
CA LEU A 253 7.72 13.04 23.66
C LEU A 253 6.67 12.73 24.74
N SER A 254 5.94 13.74 25.21
CA SER A 254 4.81 13.54 26.12
C SER A 254 3.67 12.79 25.43
N ASP A 255 3.36 13.15 24.18
CA ASP A 255 2.31 12.51 23.42
C ASP A 255 2.70 11.06 23.05
N LEU A 256 3.97 10.83 22.70
CA LEU A 256 4.54 9.49 22.52
C LEU A 256 4.43 8.63 23.78
N TYR A 257 4.68 9.20 24.97
CA TYR A 257 4.46 8.50 26.24
C TYR A 257 2.99 8.07 26.37
N GLY A 258 2.05 8.99 26.11
CA GLY A 258 0.61 8.70 26.15
C GLY A 258 0.19 7.63 25.13
N ALA A 259 0.76 7.65 23.92
CA ALA A 259 0.51 6.62 22.91
C ALA A 259 0.99 5.24 23.34
N ILE A 260 2.17 5.15 23.99
CA ILE A 260 2.69 3.88 24.53
C ILE A 260 1.81 3.39 25.68
N GLU A 261 1.46 4.27 26.61
CA GLU A 261 0.58 3.95 27.76
C GLU A 261 -0.78 3.43 27.30
N SER A 262 -1.39 4.09 26.32
CA SER A 262 -2.65 3.64 25.72
C SER A 262 -2.50 2.32 24.97
N TYR A 263 -1.37 2.06 24.32
CA TYR A 263 -1.17 0.81 23.59
C TYR A 263 -1.02 -0.41 24.50
N ILE A 264 -0.35 -0.26 25.66
CA ILE A 264 -0.11 -1.39 26.56
C ILE A 264 -1.31 -1.74 27.44
N SER A 265 -2.24 -0.81 27.63
CA SER A 265 -3.46 -1.02 28.41
C SER A 265 -4.28 -2.20 27.89
N LYS A 266 -4.26 -2.46 26.57
CA LYS A 266 -4.93 -3.60 25.93
C LYS A 266 -4.41 -4.97 26.38
N TYR A 267 -3.23 -5.01 26.99
CA TYR A 267 -2.63 -6.20 27.60
C TYR A 267 -2.83 -6.26 29.11
N ASN A 268 -3.63 -5.36 29.69
CA ASN A 268 -3.77 -5.15 31.13
C ASN A 268 -2.42 -4.81 31.81
N LEU A 269 -1.56 -4.08 31.11
CA LEU A 269 -0.28 -3.58 31.60
C LEU A 269 -0.32 -2.07 31.75
N ASN A 270 0.56 -1.51 32.58
CA ASN A 270 0.77 -0.08 32.76
C ASN A 270 2.26 0.30 32.61
N MET A 271 2.56 1.59 32.71
CA MET A 271 3.93 2.10 32.51
C MET A 271 4.90 1.65 33.61
N GLU A 272 4.42 1.33 34.82
CA GLU A 272 5.26 0.72 35.88
C GLU A 272 5.68 -0.70 35.51
N ASP A 273 4.82 -1.47 34.84
CA ASP A 273 5.19 -2.81 34.35
C ASP A 273 6.30 -2.73 33.30
N LEU A 274 6.19 -1.79 32.35
CA LEU A 274 7.26 -1.53 31.37
C LEU A 274 8.55 -1.06 32.04
N LYS A 275 8.43 -0.17 33.04
CA LYS A 275 9.59 0.31 33.81
C LYS A 275 10.27 -0.83 34.55
N LEU A 276 9.53 -1.69 35.23
CA LEU A 276 10.06 -2.86 35.93
C LEU A 276 10.83 -3.78 34.97
N MET A 277 10.28 -4.02 33.77
CA MET A 277 10.94 -4.83 32.75
C MET A 277 12.21 -4.15 32.19
N SER A 278 12.14 -2.84 31.96
CA SER A 278 13.29 -2.02 31.54
C SER A 278 14.40 -2.07 32.59
N ASP A 279 14.09 -1.89 33.87
CA ASP A 279 15.07 -1.94 34.97
C ASP A 279 15.68 -3.35 35.12
N THR A 280 14.86 -4.40 34.98
CA THR A 280 15.31 -5.79 35.02
C THR A 280 16.31 -6.11 33.90
N THR A 281 16.03 -5.62 32.69
CA THR A 281 16.85 -5.85 31.49
C THR A 281 17.97 -4.82 31.30
N LYS A 282 18.01 -3.76 32.12
CA LYS A 282 18.99 -2.66 32.04
C LYS A 282 20.44 -3.15 32.04
N ARG A 283 20.72 -4.22 32.81
CA ARG A 283 22.05 -4.86 32.84
C ARG A 283 22.42 -5.50 31.49
N ALA A 284 21.47 -6.08 30.77
CA ALA A 284 21.69 -6.65 29.43
C ALA A 284 21.92 -5.55 28.38
N PHE A 285 21.23 -4.40 28.50
CA PHE A 285 21.42 -3.25 27.62
C PHE A 285 22.78 -2.57 27.79
N ILE A 286 23.24 -2.37 29.04
CA ILE A 286 24.54 -1.72 29.32
C ILE A 286 25.71 -2.60 28.86
N ASN A 287 25.58 -3.92 29.00
CA ASN A 287 26.68 -4.86 28.72
C ASN A 287 26.72 -5.34 27.25
N GLY A 288 25.81 -4.88 26.39
CA GLY A 288 25.80 -5.15 24.95
C GLY A 288 25.52 -6.60 24.54
N ARG A 289 25.24 -7.51 25.48
CA ARG A 289 24.88 -8.91 25.20
C ARG A 289 23.38 -9.12 25.37
N ARG A 290 22.71 -9.40 24.25
CA ARG A 290 21.31 -9.86 24.19
C ARG A 290 21.29 -11.37 24.01
N THR A 291 21.71 -12.10 25.04
CA THR A 291 21.59 -13.57 25.13
C THR A 291 20.98 -13.91 26.47
#